data_AF-A0A9E3SFW3-F1
#
_entry.id   AF-A0A9E3SFW3-F1
#
_cell.length_a   1.000
_cell.length_b   1.000
_cell.length_c   1.000
_cell.angle_alpha   90.00
_cell.angle_beta   90.00
_cell.angle_gamma   90.00
#
_symmetry.space_group_name_H-M   'P 1'
#
loop_
_entity.id
_entity.type
_entity.pdbx_description
1 polymer ?
#
loop_
_entity_poly.entity_id
_entity_poly.type
_entity_poly.pdbx_seq_one_letter_code
_entity_poly.pdbx_strand_id
1 'polypeptide(L)'
;SEPFSAKDWWPNKQVLTDKSDSVWVFLTTNTNEMAGSQGLLTNITDLGNNKLRYEWKSNYPIAYYLISFAVSDYQEYNIYAKPEALENDSILVQNYIYNHPNYLNSNKVDIDATVPMIELFSDLYAMYPFRDEKYGHCITTLGGGMEHQTMSTMGSFSFGLVAHELGHMWFGDNVTCATWSDIWVNEGFATYSNYLAVEHLIGHTAGQNFMVSTQNNVMSSAGGSVYVPPSEATPDNVWRIFNGRLTYDKGAAIIHVLRNEINDDELFYEVLNTYQEFFTDSTATGDDFRMILEQVTEMDFEQFFNQWYYGQGYPRYDIEYYMFENTFNMYVTQTTSSITPLFQMTMEYKLTFSDNSDTTVRLFQGSNLEHFALELEKQVVGVQVDPDNWTFERVNSIVVGTNSELKSENYFSAYPNPVSDVLNIVFAQEQQQSTAVLRNSAGQILRSQPLNSINNQLDMSDLPKGMYFLTVSNDRNSYTQKLVK
;
A
#
# COMPACT_ATOMS: atom_id res chain seq x y z
N SER A 1 -0.13 20.28 11.67
CA SER A 1 0.78 19.93 12.79
C SER A 1 1.77 18.87 12.34
N GLU A 2 1.29 17.84 11.66
CA GLU A 2 2.12 16.83 11.01
C GLU A 2 3.02 17.42 9.90
N PRO A 3 4.24 16.90 9.70
CA PRO A 3 5.02 16.09 10.64
C PRO A 3 5.77 16.94 11.67
N PHE A 4 6.11 18.20 11.36
CA PHE A 4 7.09 18.99 12.11
C PHE A 4 6.63 20.39 12.57
N SER A 5 5.35 20.71 12.41
CA SER A 5 4.81 22.06 12.62
C SER A 5 3.96 22.24 13.88
N ALA A 6 3.82 21.21 14.73
CA ALA A 6 3.06 21.35 15.97
C ALA A 6 3.67 22.41 16.89
N LYS A 7 5.00 22.47 16.97
CA LYS A 7 5.74 23.45 17.79
C LYS A 7 5.48 24.91 17.40
N ASP A 8 4.96 25.15 16.19
CA ASP A 8 4.74 26.50 15.68
C ASP A 8 3.56 27.19 16.37
N TRP A 9 2.67 26.43 17.02
CA TRP A 9 1.48 26.97 17.68
C TRP A 9 1.31 26.55 19.15
N TRP A 10 1.99 25.50 19.61
CA TRP A 10 2.03 25.15 21.04
C TRP A 10 3.36 24.51 21.47
N PRO A 11 3.82 24.74 22.71
CA PRO A 11 5.03 24.10 23.22
C PRO A 11 4.85 22.58 23.35
N ASN A 12 5.64 21.80 22.61
CA ASN A 12 5.63 20.34 22.67
C ASN A 12 7.00 19.75 22.36
N LYS A 13 7.17 18.47 22.70
CA LYS A 13 8.26 17.64 22.18
C LYS A 13 7.74 16.95 20.92
N GLN A 14 8.42 17.16 19.79
CA GLN A 14 8.07 16.48 18.54
C GLN A 14 8.74 15.11 18.48
N VAL A 15 8.28 14.22 19.35
CA VAL A 15 8.70 12.82 19.44
C VAL A 15 7.45 11.96 19.39
N LEU A 16 7.33 11.09 18.38
CA LEU A 16 6.11 10.30 18.13
C LEU A 16 5.81 9.33 19.28
N THR A 17 6.85 8.81 19.94
CA THR A 17 6.73 7.93 21.12
C THR A 17 6.33 8.67 22.39
N ASP A 18 6.38 10.00 22.42
CA ASP A 18 5.97 10.81 23.59
C ASP A 18 4.49 11.21 23.46
N LYS A 19 3.62 10.19 23.40
CA LYS A 19 2.16 10.41 23.43
C LYS A 19 1.77 10.99 24.78
N SER A 20 1.08 12.13 24.75
CA SER A 20 0.52 12.72 25.98
C SER A 20 -0.59 11.81 26.48
N ASP A 21 -0.57 11.44 27.76
CA ASP A 21 -1.54 10.49 28.36
C ASP A 21 -2.99 10.99 28.32
N SER A 22 -3.18 12.31 28.24
CA SER A 22 -4.47 12.97 28.12
C SER A 22 -4.30 14.41 27.60
N VAL A 23 -5.36 14.99 27.03
CA VAL A 23 -5.36 16.36 26.51
C VAL A 23 -6.67 17.09 26.84
N TRP A 24 -6.56 18.33 27.32
CA TRP A 24 -7.70 19.23 27.52
C TRP A 24 -7.53 20.49 26.69
N VAL A 25 -8.52 20.79 25.83
CA VAL A 25 -8.49 21.95 24.92
C VAL A 25 -9.66 22.86 25.23
N PHE A 26 -9.35 24.07 25.69
CA PHE A 26 -10.35 25.09 26.04
C PHE A 26 -10.34 26.22 25.02
N LEU A 27 -11.43 26.37 24.28
CA LEU A 27 -11.53 27.30 23.14
C LEU A 27 -12.56 28.37 23.46
N THR A 28 -12.13 29.63 23.55
CA THR A 28 -13.02 30.78 23.76
C THR A 28 -13.32 31.47 22.43
N THR A 29 -14.59 31.52 22.04
CA THR A 29 -15.06 32.02 20.74
C THR A 29 -16.27 32.94 20.90
N ASN A 30 -16.74 33.59 19.83
CA ASN A 30 -17.97 34.39 19.89
C ASN A 30 -19.22 33.49 20.00
N THR A 31 -20.33 34.01 20.52
CA THR A 31 -21.59 33.24 20.69
C THR A 31 -22.23 32.74 19.40
N ASN A 32 -21.79 33.21 18.23
CA ASN A 32 -22.26 32.76 16.91
C ASN A 32 -21.31 31.75 16.25
N GLU A 33 -20.30 31.26 16.96
CA GLU A 33 -19.32 30.28 16.45
C GLU A 33 -19.38 29.00 17.29
N MET A 34 -19.03 27.87 16.69
CA MET A 34 -18.75 26.62 17.40
C MET A 34 -17.28 26.26 17.24
N ALA A 35 -16.76 25.52 18.21
CA ALA A 35 -15.36 25.12 18.26
C ALA A 35 -15.25 23.61 18.48
N GLY A 36 -14.69 22.87 17.53
CA GLY A 36 -14.47 21.43 17.60
C GLY A 36 -13.01 21.08 17.91
N SER A 37 -12.79 20.00 18.67
CA SER A 37 -11.46 19.47 19.05
C SER A 37 -11.55 17.99 19.45
N GLN A 38 -10.44 17.42 19.94
CA GLN A 38 -10.31 16.01 20.32
C GLN A 38 -11.14 15.65 21.56
N GLY A 39 -11.52 14.38 21.67
CA GLY A 39 -12.25 13.80 22.79
C GLY A 39 -13.68 14.31 22.95
N LEU A 40 -14.17 14.38 24.18
CA LEU A 40 -15.54 14.74 24.49
C LEU A 40 -15.70 16.22 24.84
N LEU A 41 -16.77 16.84 24.34
CA LEU A 41 -17.19 18.17 24.78
C LEU A 41 -17.84 18.05 26.16
N THR A 42 -17.08 18.41 27.20
CA THR A 42 -17.53 18.22 28.58
C THR A 42 -18.33 19.39 29.13
N ASN A 43 -18.17 20.57 28.53
CA ASN A 43 -18.87 21.79 28.97
C ASN A 43 -18.82 22.89 27.89
N ILE A 44 -19.85 23.75 27.88
CA ILE A 44 -19.85 25.04 27.17
C ILE A 44 -20.17 26.11 28.21
N THR A 45 -19.17 26.93 28.55
CA THR A 45 -19.30 27.98 29.56
C THR A 45 -19.61 29.33 28.90
N ASP A 46 -20.71 29.98 29.29
CA ASP A 46 -20.96 31.39 28.98
C ASP A 46 -20.07 32.28 29.85
N LEU A 47 -19.19 33.05 29.21
CA LEU A 47 -18.25 33.96 29.88
C LEU A 47 -18.77 35.41 29.93
N GLY A 48 -20.00 35.65 29.45
CA GLY A 48 -20.55 36.98 29.21
C GLY A 48 -19.88 37.67 28.02
N ASN A 49 -20.31 38.91 27.73
CA ASN A 49 -19.75 39.74 26.66
C ASN A 49 -19.70 39.05 25.27
N ASN A 50 -20.73 38.27 24.94
CA ASN A 50 -20.84 37.50 23.70
C ASN A 50 -19.70 36.48 23.48
N LYS A 51 -19.18 35.88 24.57
CA LYS A 51 -18.15 34.83 24.51
C LYS A 51 -18.64 33.51 25.10
N LEU A 52 -18.36 32.42 24.39
CA LEU A 52 -18.53 31.05 24.87
C LEU A 52 -17.18 30.36 24.96
N ARG A 53 -16.99 29.49 25.95
CA ARG A 53 -15.83 28.60 26.06
C ARG A 53 -16.24 27.14 25.91
N TYR A 54 -15.74 26.47 24.89
CA TYR A 54 -15.88 25.03 24.66
C TYR A 54 -14.75 24.30 25.38
N GLU A 55 -15.08 23.28 26.18
CA GLU A 55 -14.13 22.54 27.02
C GLU A 55 -14.08 21.07 26.59
N TRP A 56 -13.11 20.77 25.73
CA TRP A 56 -12.86 19.45 25.19
C TRP A 56 -11.87 18.67 26.04
N LYS A 57 -12.10 17.37 26.22
CA LYS A 57 -11.21 16.48 26.98
C LYS A 57 -11.08 15.13 26.30
N SER A 58 -9.85 14.73 26.02
CA SER A 58 -9.50 13.35 25.69
C SER A 58 -8.68 12.73 26.83
N ASN A 59 -8.99 11.49 27.19
CA ASN A 59 -8.28 10.67 28.15
C ASN A 59 -7.48 9.54 27.48
N TYR A 60 -7.52 9.44 26.16
CA TYR A 60 -6.65 8.53 25.41
C TYR A 60 -5.29 9.18 25.16
N PRO A 61 -4.21 8.37 25.18
CA PRO A 61 -2.91 8.80 24.72
C PRO A 61 -2.96 9.39 23.30
N ILE A 62 -2.25 10.49 23.06
CA ILE A 62 -2.31 11.21 21.79
C ILE A 62 -0.94 11.75 21.37
N ALA A 63 -0.56 11.51 20.12
CA ALA A 63 0.67 12.05 19.54
C ALA A 63 0.55 13.57 19.31
N TYR A 64 1.67 14.29 19.43
CA TYR A 64 1.68 15.75 19.37
C TYR A 64 1.03 16.33 18.11
N TYR A 65 1.06 15.60 17.00
CA TYR A 65 0.61 16.09 15.70
C TYR A 65 -0.92 15.94 15.51
N LEU A 66 -1.57 15.09 16.31
CA LEU A 66 -2.98 14.76 16.25
C LEU A 66 -3.87 15.75 17.01
N ILE A 67 -3.28 16.67 17.78
CA ILE A 67 -4.02 17.74 18.46
C ILE A 67 -4.37 18.84 17.47
N SER A 68 -5.63 19.28 17.49
CA SER A 68 -6.15 20.35 16.65
C SER A 68 -7.41 20.99 17.22
N PHE A 69 -7.77 22.12 16.62
CA PHE A 69 -9.07 22.72 16.81
C PHE A 69 -9.53 23.39 15.52
N ALA A 70 -10.84 23.48 15.33
CA ALA A 70 -11.46 24.25 14.26
C ALA A 70 -12.56 25.13 14.85
N VAL A 71 -12.65 26.36 14.37
CA VAL A 71 -13.64 27.36 14.82
C VAL A 71 -14.25 28.02 13.61
N SER A 72 -15.58 28.04 13.53
CA SER A 72 -16.33 28.70 12.48
C SER A 72 -17.79 28.91 12.91
N ASP A 73 -18.55 29.63 12.10
CA ASP A 73 -20.02 29.54 12.08
C ASP A 73 -20.42 28.15 11.59
N TYR A 74 -20.52 27.21 12.53
CA TYR A 74 -20.90 25.83 12.29
C TYR A 74 -22.33 25.55 12.76
N GLN A 75 -22.91 24.52 12.18
CA GLN A 75 -24.04 23.78 12.73
C GLN A 75 -23.57 22.36 13.03
N GLU A 76 -24.20 21.72 14.02
CA GLU A 76 -23.88 20.35 14.41
C GLU A 76 -24.84 19.34 13.77
N TYR A 77 -24.29 18.22 13.32
CA TYR A 77 -25.08 17.08 12.84
C TYR A 77 -24.48 15.77 13.39
N ASN A 78 -25.19 15.12 14.31
CA ASN A 78 -24.70 13.93 15.00
C ASN A 78 -25.40 12.67 14.50
N ILE A 79 -24.63 11.63 14.26
CA ILE A 79 -25.09 10.28 13.92
C ILE A 79 -24.40 9.26 14.83
N TYR A 80 -24.83 8.01 14.79
CA TYR A 80 -24.39 6.98 15.72
C TYR A 80 -24.10 5.69 14.95
N ALA A 81 -22.87 5.19 15.08
CA ALA A 81 -22.47 3.88 14.57
C ALA A 81 -22.74 2.81 15.63
N LYS A 82 -23.12 1.61 15.20
CA LYS A 82 -23.50 0.51 16.10
C LYS A 82 -22.76 -0.77 15.72
N PRO A 83 -21.44 -0.85 15.96
CA PRO A 83 -20.70 -2.09 15.76
C PRO A 83 -21.38 -3.26 16.48
N GLU A 84 -21.40 -4.43 15.86
CA GLU A 84 -22.15 -5.59 16.38
C GLU A 84 -21.65 -6.00 17.77
N ALA A 85 -20.34 -5.91 18.01
CA ALA A 85 -19.72 -6.23 19.29
C ALA A 85 -19.99 -5.19 20.42
N LEU A 86 -20.68 -4.07 20.16
CA LEU A 86 -21.17 -3.14 21.18
C LEU A 86 -22.66 -3.37 21.48
N GLU A 87 -22.96 -4.37 22.30
CA GLU A 87 -24.33 -4.70 22.68
C GLU A 87 -25.06 -3.53 23.37
N ASN A 88 -26.13 -3.04 22.72
CA ASN A 88 -26.99 -1.96 23.22
C ASN A 88 -26.28 -0.61 23.42
N ASP A 89 -25.13 -0.40 22.80
CA ASP A 89 -24.42 0.87 22.81
C ASP A 89 -24.18 1.40 21.38
N SER A 90 -23.56 2.57 21.27
CA SER A 90 -23.23 3.18 19.99
C SER A 90 -22.06 4.14 20.13
N ILE A 91 -21.31 4.31 19.03
CA ILE A 91 -20.26 5.31 18.93
C ILE A 91 -20.86 6.59 18.37
N LEU A 92 -20.72 7.69 19.10
CA LEU A 92 -21.09 9.02 18.63
C LEU A 92 -20.19 9.43 17.46
N VAL A 93 -20.80 9.88 16.37
CA VAL A 93 -20.12 10.57 15.27
C VAL A 93 -20.59 12.02 15.26
N GLN A 94 -19.73 12.92 15.74
CA GLN A 94 -20.05 14.35 15.90
C GLN A 94 -19.51 15.17 14.73
N ASN A 95 -20.38 15.86 13.99
CA ASN A 95 -19.96 16.63 12.81
C ASN A 95 -20.21 18.13 13.00
N TYR A 96 -19.15 18.93 12.89
CA TYR A 96 -19.20 20.38 12.75
C TYR A 96 -19.10 20.77 11.28
N ILE A 97 -20.22 21.19 10.70
CA ILE A 97 -20.35 21.55 9.29
C ILE A 97 -20.75 23.02 9.13
N TYR A 98 -20.44 23.66 8.00
CA TYR A 98 -20.76 25.07 7.81
C TYR A 98 -22.25 25.36 8.02
N ASN A 99 -22.54 26.40 8.78
CA ASN A 99 -23.90 26.88 9.05
C ASN A 99 -24.45 27.62 7.82
N HIS A 100 -24.81 26.85 6.79
CA HIS A 100 -25.38 27.38 5.56
C HIS A 100 -26.59 26.52 5.17
N PRO A 101 -27.73 27.12 4.75
CA PRO A 101 -29.03 26.42 4.62
C PRO A 101 -29.06 25.14 3.79
N ASN A 102 -28.12 24.98 2.85
CA ASN A 102 -28.04 23.81 1.97
C ASN A 102 -26.86 22.89 2.26
N TYR A 103 -25.93 23.27 3.14
CA TYR A 103 -24.68 22.53 3.30
C TYR A 103 -24.92 21.11 3.82
N LEU A 104 -25.74 20.96 4.88
CA LEU A 104 -26.12 19.65 5.38
C LEU A 104 -26.82 18.82 4.30
N ASN A 105 -27.86 19.37 3.67
CA ASN A 105 -28.64 18.63 2.67
C ASN A 105 -27.80 18.14 1.49
N SER A 106 -26.79 18.91 1.06
CA SER A 106 -25.89 18.52 -0.04
C SER A 106 -24.87 17.45 0.35
N ASN A 107 -24.49 17.34 1.63
CA ASN A 107 -23.43 16.43 2.09
C ASN A 107 -23.95 15.31 2.99
N LYS A 108 -25.25 15.28 3.32
CA LYS A 108 -25.81 14.38 4.33
C LYS A 108 -25.54 12.91 4.01
N VAL A 109 -25.73 12.50 2.75
CA VAL A 109 -25.49 11.11 2.31
C VAL A 109 -24.04 10.71 2.52
N ASP A 110 -23.12 11.60 2.18
CA ASP A 110 -21.69 11.39 2.31
C ASP A 110 -21.24 11.36 3.78
N ILE A 111 -21.79 12.23 4.63
CA ILE A 111 -21.57 12.21 6.08
C ILE A 111 -22.13 10.92 6.70
N ASP A 112 -23.36 10.53 6.31
CA ASP A 112 -24.02 9.33 6.82
C ASP A 112 -23.25 8.04 6.45
N ALA A 113 -22.51 8.04 5.35
CA ALA A 113 -21.67 6.92 4.93
C ALA A 113 -20.54 6.59 5.92
N THR A 114 -20.22 7.50 6.86
CA THR A 114 -19.27 7.24 7.95
C THR A 114 -19.71 6.09 8.85
N VAL A 115 -21.01 5.95 9.10
CA VAL A 115 -21.56 4.94 10.02
C VAL A 115 -21.19 3.51 9.61
N PRO A 116 -21.53 3.04 8.39
CA PRO A 116 -21.16 1.69 7.97
C PRO A 116 -19.64 1.49 7.85
N MET A 117 -18.84 2.54 7.68
CA MET A 117 -17.38 2.41 7.69
C MET A 117 -16.83 2.16 9.10
N ILE A 118 -17.35 2.84 10.13
CA ILE A 118 -16.95 2.59 11.52
C ILE A 118 -17.31 1.15 11.92
N GLU A 119 -18.50 0.70 11.54
CA GLU A 119 -18.97 -0.67 11.78
C GLU A 119 -18.06 -1.68 11.09
N LEU A 120 -17.83 -1.52 9.77
CA LEU A 120 -16.95 -2.39 8.99
C LEU A 120 -15.52 -2.46 9.58
N PHE A 121 -14.88 -1.33 9.84
CA PHE A 121 -13.49 -1.34 10.34
C PHE A 121 -13.39 -1.84 11.79
N SER A 122 -14.46 -1.67 12.59
CA SER A 122 -14.52 -2.26 13.93
C SER A 122 -14.57 -3.79 13.88
N ASP A 123 -15.21 -4.34 12.85
CA ASP A 123 -15.31 -5.78 12.64
C ASP A 123 -14.02 -6.35 12.00
N LEU A 124 -13.40 -5.64 11.06
CA LEU A 124 -12.21 -6.10 10.34
C LEU A 124 -10.90 -5.97 11.12
N TYR A 125 -10.73 -4.90 11.91
CA TYR A 125 -9.45 -4.60 12.54
C TYR A 125 -9.50 -4.92 14.02
N ALA A 126 -10.28 -4.16 14.77
CA ALA A 126 -10.54 -4.31 16.19
C ALA A 126 -11.64 -3.31 16.51
N MET A 127 -12.37 -3.51 17.60
CA MET A 127 -13.36 -2.53 18.06
C MET A 127 -12.77 -1.11 18.05
N TYR A 128 -13.52 -0.12 17.51
CA TYR A 128 -13.07 1.27 17.42
C TYR A 128 -12.32 1.71 18.70
N PRO A 129 -11.06 2.15 18.58
CA PRO A 129 -10.16 2.28 19.73
C PRO A 129 -10.60 3.38 20.69
N PHE A 130 -11.24 4.44 20.17
CA PHE A 130 -11.66 5.61 20.95
C PHE A 130 -13.15 5.63 21.31
N ARG A 131 -13.77 4.45 21.39
CA ARG A 131 -15.23 4.29 21.56
C ARG A 131 -15.81 4.90 22.84
N ASP A 132 -15.01 5.07 23.90
CA ASP A 132 -15.47 5.71 25.14
C ASP A 132 -15.57 7.25 24.99
N GLU A 133 -15.09 7.79 23.86
CA GLU A 133 -15.22 9.19 23.47
C GLU A 133 -16.15 9.33 22.26
N LYS A 134 -15.60 9.53 21.06
CA LYS A 134 -16.34 9.72 19.82
C LYS A 134 -15.44 9.55 18.59
N TYR A 135 -16.06 9.49 17.42
CA TYR A 135 -15.44 9.94 16.18
C TYR A 135 -16.12 11.23 15.70
N GLY A 136 -15.56 11.93 14.73
CA GLY A 136 -16.18 13.14 14.23
C GLY A 136 -15.40 13.86 13.16
N HIS A 137 -16.02 14.91 12.62
CA HIS A 137 -15.42 15.74 11.58
C HIS A 137 -15.58 17.22 11.91
N CYS A 138 -14.54 18.00 11.66
CA CYS A 138 -14.63 19.45 11.51
C CYS A 138 -14.37 19.83 10.06
N ILE A 139 -15.37 20.39 9.37
CA ILE A 139 -15.15 20.86 8.00
C ILE A 139 -14.31 22.15 7.97
N THR A 140 -13.37 22.21 7.06
CA THR A 140 -12.49 23.36 6.82
C THR A 140 -12.31 23.58 5.32
N THR A 141 -11.47 24.54 4.95
CA THR A 141 -11.09 24.82 3.56
C THR A 141 -9.85 24.02 3.11
N LEU A 142 -9.46 22.97 3.84
CA LEU A 142 -8.35 22.10 3.43
C LEU A 142 -8.67 21.40 2.09
N GLY A 143 -7.62 21.07 1.32
CA GLY A 143 -7.78 20.36 0.06
C GLY A 143 -7.96 18.84 0.20
N GLY A 144 -7.70 18.29 1.39
CA GLY A 144 -7.81 16.87 1.73
C GLY A 144 -8.37 16.72 3.14
N GLY A 145 -7.86 15.77 3.91
CA GLY A 145 -8.18 15.60 5.33
C GLY A 145 -6.93 15.65 6.19
N MET A 146 -7.14 15.50 7.49
CA MET A 146 -6.10 15.19 8.45
C MET A 146 -6.77 14.48 9.62
N GLU A 147 -6.18 13.36 10.03
CA GLU A 147 -6.69 12.35 10.92
C GLU A 147 -6.74 12.74 12.41
N HIS A 148 -6.81 14.02 12.75
CA HIS A 148 -6.74 14.47 14.15
C HIS A 148 -7.67 13.64 15.05
N GLN A 149 -7.07 12.94 16.02
CA GLN A 149 -7.70 11.89 16.83
C GLN A 149 -9.10 12.24 17.32
N THR A 150 -10.07 11.34 17.04
CA THR A 150 -11.51 11.49 17.33
C THR A 150 -12.24 12.66 16.65
N MET A 151 -11.56 13.49 15.85
CA MET A 151 -12.13 14.68 15.22
C MET A 151 -11.35 15.09 13.94
N SER A 152 -11.47 14.27 12.90
CA SER A 152 -10.76 14.50 11.63
C SER A 152 -11.11 15.86 11.04
N THR A 153 -10.09 16.57 10.57
CA THR A 153 -10.26 17.90 9.96
C THR A 153 -10.39 17.73 8.46
N MET A 154 -11.59 17.96 7.94
CA MET A 154 -11.98 17.56 6.58
C MET A 154 -12.05 18.75 5.64
N GLY A 155 -11.66 18.58 4.39
CA GLY A 155 -11.94 19.50 3.29
C GLY A 155 -13.24 19.18 2.54
N SER A 156 -13.67 17.92 2.59
CA SER A 156 -14.92 17.42 2.00
C SER A 156 -15.33 16.11 2.66
N PHE A 157 -16.50 15.57 2.29
CA PHE A 157 -16.99 14.27 2.77
C PHE A 157 -16.93 13.18 1.70
N SER A 158 -16.09 13.33 0.67
CA SER A 158 -16.02 12.29 -0.37
C SER A 158 -15.75 10.92 0.26
N PHE A 159 -16.47 9.89 -0.20
CA PHE A 159 -16.48 8.55 0.41
C PHE A 159 -15.07 8.04 0.74
N GLY A 160 -14.15 8.10 -0.23
CA GLY A 160 -12.79 7.61 -0.06
C GLY A 160 -11.95 8.44 0.91
N LEU A 161 -12.19 9.75 1.00
CA LEU A 161 -11.51 10.60 1.99
C LEU A 161 -12.01 10.28 3.40
N VAL A 162 -13.33 10.16 3.60
CA VAL A 162 -13.89 9.77 4.91
C VAL A 162 -13.36 8.40 5.35
N ALA A 163 -13.30 7.43 4.45
CA ALA A 163 -12.75 6.10 4.75
C ALA A 163 -11.24 6.15 5.11
N HIS A 164 -10.45 6.96 4.40
CA HIS A 164 -9.02 7.16 4.68
C HIS A 164 -8.80 7.76 6.06
N GLU A 165 -9.42 8.91 6.33
CA GLU A 165 -9.26 9.63 7.60
C GLU A 165 -9.82 8.85 8.80
N LEU A 166 -10.86 8.04 8.58
CA LEU A 166 -11.36 7.13 9.60
C LEU A 166 -10.42 5.94 9.85
N GLY A 167 -9.81 5.38 8.79
CA GLY A 167 -8.86 4.28 8.91
C GLY A 167 -7.68 4.62 9.82
N HIS A 168 -7.26 5.88 9.85
CA HIS A 168 -6.21 6.37 10.73
C HIS A 168 -6.50 6.21 12.23
N MET A 169 -7.76 6.11 12.64
CA MET A 169 -8.11 5.89 14.05
C MET A 169 -7.46 4.59 14.58
N TRP A 170 -7.29 3.59 13.72
CA TRP A 170 -6.51 2.38 13.99
C TRP A 170 -5.04 2.55 13.58
N PHE A 171 -4.79 3.10 12.40
CA PHE A 171 -3.46 3.18 11.78
C PHE A 171 -2.95 4.63 11.68
N GLY A 172 -2.35 5.12 12.74
CA GLY A 172 -1.87 6.50 12.86
C GLY A 172 -2.13 7.08 14.24
N ASP A 173 -3.28 6.74 14.81
CA ASP A 173 -3.73 7.30 16.09
C ASP A 173 -3.57 6.31 17.23
N ASN A 174 -4.32 5.19 17.19
CA ASN A 174 -4.17 4.14 18.21
C ASN A 174 -2.75 3.57 18.15
N VAL A 175 -2.33 3.11 16.97
CA VAL A 175 -0.94 2.73 16.68
C VAL A 175 -0.33 3.73 15.71
N THR A 176 0.54 4.60 16.21
CA THR A 176 1.26 5.59 15.39
C THR A 176 2.55 5.01 14.84
N CYS A 177 3.00 5.39 13.64
CA CYS A 177 4.36 5.04 13.21
C CYS A 177 5.42 5.50 14.25
N ALA A 178 6.40 4.66 14.53
CA ALA A 178 7.45 4.97 15.51
C ALA A 178 8.41 6.05 15.00
N THR A 179 8.57 6.14 13.68
CA THR A 179 9.38 7.16 13.02
C THR A 179 8.72 7.58 11.70
N TRP A 180 9.07 8.77 11.20
CA TRP A 180 8.66 9.18 9.84
C TRP A 180 9.25 8.29 8.73
N SER A 181 10.23 7.44 9.04
CA SER A 181 10.68 6.38 8.14
C SER A 181 9.65 5.27 7.94
N ASP A 182 8.75 5.11 8.91
CA ASP A 182 7.72 4.09 8.98
C ASP A 182 6.32 4.62 8.62
N ILE A 183 6.21 5.85 8.09
CA ILE A 183 4.93 6.52 7.84
C ILE A 183 3.95 5.72 6.97
N TRP A 184 4.45 4.78 6.16
CA TRP A 184 3.61 3.84 5.40
C TRP A 184 2.67 3.01 6.28
N VAL A 185 3.04 2.74 7.54
CA VAL A 185 2.20 2.01 8.51
C VAL A 185 0.94 2.80 8.84
N ASN A 186 1.00 4.14 8.79
CA ASN A 186 -0.19 4.98 8.92
C ASN A 186 -0.90 5.05 7.57
N GLU A 187 -0.21 5.61 6.58
CA GLU A 187 -0.82 6.09 5.33
C GLU A 187 -1.17 4.97 4.34
N GLY A 188 -0.35 3.92 4.30
CA GLY A 188 -0.61 2.74 3.49
C GLY A 188 -1.86 2.00 3.97
N PHE A 189 -2.02 1.84 5.29
CA PHE A 189 -3.20 1.19 5.88
C PHE A 189 -4.45 2.07 5.84
N ALA A 190 -4.33 3.39 5.99
CA ALA A 190 -5.45 4.30 5.76
C ALA A 190 -5.92 4.26 4.29
N THR A 191 -4.98 4.25 3.34
CA THR A 191 -5.29 4.07 1.91
C THR A 191 -5.92 2.70 1.63
N TYR A 192 -5.45 1.65 2.30
CA TYR A 192 -6.04 0.31 2.18
C TYR A 192 -7.42 0.21 2.84
N SER A 193 -7.68 0.99 3.89
CA SER A 193 -9.02 1.10 4.49
C SER A 193 -10.02 1.72 3.52
N ASN A 194 -9.60 2.69 2.70
CA ASN A 194 -10.41 3.19 1.59
C ASN A 194 -10.73 2.08 0.57
N TYR A 195 -9.73 1.28 0.16
CA TYR A 195 -9.96 0.10 -0.67
C TYR A 195 -11.02 -0.84 -0.07
N LEU A 196 -10.88 -1.19 1.21
CA LEU A 196 -11.81 -2.11 1.89
C LEU A 196 -13.22 -1.52 1.99
N ALA A 197 -13.36 -0.23 2.30
CA ALA A 197 -14.67 0.43 2.29
C ALA A 197 -15.30 0.40 0.89
N VAL A 198 -14.53 0.65 -0.17
CA VAL A 198 -15.03 0.58 -1.55
C VAL A 198 -15.44 -0.86 -1.90
N GLU A 199 -14.61 -1.85 -1.61
CA GLU A 199 -14.89 -3.26 -1.90
C GLU A 199 -16.16 -3.75 -1.18
N HIS A 200 -16.27 -3.50 0.13
CA HIS A 200 -17.35 -4.05 0.95
C HIS A 200 -18.65 -3.26 0.87
N LEU A 201 -18.60 -1.93 0.73
CA LEU A 201 -19.80 -1.07 0.80
C LEU A 201 -20.29 -0.59 -0.56
N ILE A 202 -19.42 -0.57 -1.59
CA ILE A 202 -19.80 -0.21 -2.98
C ILE A 202 -19.86 -1.46 -3.85
N GLY A 203 -18.89 -2.35 -3.71
CA GLY A 203 -18.89 -3.68 -4.32
C GLY A 203 -17.56 -4.04 -4.98
N HIS A 204 -17.38 -5.34 -5.18
CA HIS A 204 -16.12 -5.93 -5.65
C HIS A 204 -15.54 -5.30 -6.92
N THR A 205 -16.36 -5.04 -7.95
CA THR A 205 -15.89 -4.38 -9.19
C THR A 205 -15.37 -2.96 -8.94
N ALA A 206 -15.96 -2.22 -7.99
CA ALA A 206 -15.44 -0.91 -7.62
C ALA A 206 -14.08 -1.04 -6.89
N GLY A 207 -13.95 -2.05 -6.02
CA GLY A 207 -12.69 -2.40 -5.36
C GLY A 207 -11.59 -2.76 -6.36
N GLN A 208 -11.89 -3.61 -7.35
CA GLN A 208 -10.93 -3.96 -8.41
C GLN A 208 -10.50 -2.71 -9.20
N ASN A 209 -11.42 -1.83 -9.58
CA ASN A 209 -11.07 -0.59 -10.29
C ASN A 209 -10.21 0.35 -9.43
N PHE A 210 -10.48 0.44 -8.13
CA PHE A 210 -9.64 1.17 -7.19
C PHE A 210 -8.22 0.60 -7.19
N MET A 211 -8.09 -0.70 -6.97
CA MET A 211 -6.79 -1.35 -6.85
C MET A 211 -5.99 -1.26 -8.16
N VAL A 212 -6.63 -1.46 -9.31
CA VAL A 212 -5.99 -1.25 -10.63
C VAL A 212 -5.47 0.18 -10.77
N SER A 213 -6.21 1.19 -10.32
CA SER A 213 -5.74 2.59 -10.37
C SER A 213 -4.54 2.80 -9.46
N THR A 214 -4.59 2.28 -8.22
CA THR A 214 -3.50 2.33 -7.23
C THR A 214 -2.24 1.68 -7.79
N GLN A 215 -2.33 0.44 -8.26
CA GLN A 215 -1.19 -0.32 -8.81
C GLN A 215 -0.61 0.35 -10.07
N ASN A 216 -1.45 0.91 -10.95
CA ASN A 216 -0.98 1.69 -12.10
C ASN A 216 -0.18 2.92 -11.67
N ASN A 217 -0.59 3.62 -10.61
CA ASN A 217 0.18 4.73 -10.09
C ASN A 217 1.50 4.26 -9.48
N VAL A 218 1.50 3.18 -8.69
CA VAL A 218 2.74 2.55 -8.17
C VAL A 218 3.72 2.27 -9.31
N MET A 219 3.24 1.66 -10.39
CA MET A 219 4.04 1.27 -11.56
C MET A 219 4.29 2.41 -12.56
N SER A 220 3.91 3.65 -12.25
CA SER A 220 4.16 4.82 -13.11
C SER A 220 5.65 5.25 -13.12
N SER A 221 6.42 4.83 -12.12
CA SER A 221 7.86 5.03 -12.05
C SER A 221 8.57 3.76 -11.58
N ALA A 222 9.80 3.58 -12.03
CA ALA A 222 10.48 2.29 -12.01
C ALA A 222 10.94 1.85 -10.60
N GLY A 223 11.23 2.79 -9.68
CA GLY A 223 11.81 2.50 -8.36
C GLY A 223 11.07 3.15 -7.19
N GLY A 224 11.73 3.26 -6.04
CA GLY A 224 11.19 3.82 -4.79
C GLY A 224 10.65 2.76 -3.82
N SER A 225 10.77 3.06 -2.53
CA SER A 225 10.44 2.21 -1.39
C SER A 225 9.45 2.95 -0.49
N VAL A 226 8.61 2.19 0.23
CA VAL A 226 7.68 2.77 1.21
C VAL A 226 8.41 3.15 2.50
N TYR A 227 9.50 2.46 2.85
CA TYR A 227 10.45 2.92 3.87
C TYR A 227 11.07 4.25 3.41
N VAL A 228 10.97 5.28 4.25
CA VAL A 228 11.66 6.56 3.99
C VAL A 228 13.04 6.48 4.61
N PRO A 229 14.15 6.53 3.84
CA PRO A 229 15.48 6.58 4.42
C PRO A 229 15.57 7.70 5.47
N PRO A 230 16.16 7.48 6.65
CA PRO A 230 16.18 8.50 7.71
C PRO A 230 16.78 9.84 7.29
N SER A 231 17.74 9.82 6.35
CA SER A 231 18.34 11.02 5.75
C SER A 231 17.37 11.83 4.87
N GLU A 232 16.27 11.23 4.45
CA GLU A 232 15.22 11.86 3.64
C GLU A 232 13.98 12.24 4.47
N ALA A 233 13.86 11.74 5.70
CA ALA A 233 12.75 12.02 6.61
C ALA A 233 12.97 13.34 7.38
N THR A 234 13.10 14.45 6.65
CA THR A 234 13.52 15.75 7.19
C THR A 234 12.49 16.86 6.94
N PRO A 235 12.51 17.96 7.73
CA PRO A 235 11.58 19.08 7.53
C PRO A 235 11.64 19.77 6.16
N ASP A 236 12.77 19.69 5.46
CA ASP A 236 12.96 20.22 4.11
C ASP A 236 12.53 19.24 2.99
N ASN A 237 12.19 18.00 3.35
CA ASN A 237 11.82 16.95 2.42
C ASN A 237 10.51 16.22 2.80
N VAL A 238 9.55 16.96 3.37
CA VAL A 238 8.23 16.43 3.77
C VAL A 238 7.51 15.70 2.62
N TRP A 239 7.69 16.13 1.38
CA TRP A 239 7.12 15.52 0.17
C TRP A 239 7.55 14.06 -0.04
N ARG A 240 8.69 13.65 0.51
CA ARG A 240 9.16 12.27 0.47
C ARG A 240 8.48 11.41 1.54
N ILE A 241 8.22 11.99 2.71
CA ILE A 241 7.46 11.35 3.80
C ILE A 241 6.03 11.08 3.31
N PHE A 242 5.37 12.09 2.72
CA PHE A 242 4.00 11.99 2.21
C PHE A 242 3.97 11.87 0.67
N ASN A 243 4.76 10.94 0.13
CA ASN A 243 4.77 10.72 -1.31
C ASN A 243 3.54 9.90 -1.73
N GLY A 244 2.59 10.51 -2.44
CA GLY A 244 1.34 9.82 -2.85
C GLY A 244 1.54 8.47 -3.55
N ARG A 245 2.60 8.32 -4.37
CA ARG A 245 2.87 7.04 -5.04
C ARG A 245 3.49 5.99 -4.12
N LEU A 246 4.42 6.39 -3.25
CA LEU A 246 5.22 5.47 -2.45
C LEU A 246 4.61 5.21 -1.07
N THR A 247 4.25 6.26 -0.35
CA THR A 247 3.77 6.15 1.03
C THR A 247 2.33 5.61 1.07
N TYR A 248 1.49 6.09 0.15
CA TYR A 248 0.06 5.77 0.11
C TYR A 248 -0.21 4.59 -0.82
N ASP A 249 -0.09 4.79 -2.15
CA ASP A 249 -0.51 3.77 -3.11
C ASP A 249 0.33 2.51 -3.07
N LYS A 250 1.67 2.63 -2.99
CA LYS A 250 2.54 1.45 -2.83
C LYS A 250 2.35 0.81 -1.45
N GLY A 251 2.08 1.60 -0.41
CA GLY A 251 1.72 1.09 0.91
C GLY A 251 0.48 0.19 0.85
N ALA A 252 -0.62 0.68 0.29
CA ALA A 252 -1.86 -0.08 0.11
C ALA A 252 -1.67 -1.30 -0.80
N ALA A 253 -0.95 -1.16 -1.91
CA ALA A 253 -0.70 -2.27 -2.83
C ALA A 253 0.13 -3.39 -2.17
N ILE A 254 1.12 -3.05 -1.32
CA ILE A 254 1.89 -4.06 -0.57
C ILE A 254 1.00 -4.79 0.45
N ILE A 255 0.09 -4.10 1.13
CA ILE A 255 -0.85 -4.74 2.05
C ILE A 255 -1.79 -5.69 1.28
N HIS A 256 -2.20 -5.31 0.07
CA HIS A 256 -3.01 -6.17 -0.79
C HIS A 256 -2.26 -7.44 -1.22
N VAL A 257 -0.99 -7.32 -1.64
CA VAL A 257 -0.12 -8.48 -1.94
C VAL A 257 0.08 -9.33 -0.70
N LEU A 258 0.26 -8.71 0.47
CA LEU A 258 0.43 -9.43 1.74
C LEU A 258 -0.80 -10.28 2.09
N ARG A 259 -2.00 -9.72 1.98
CA ARG A 259 -3.27 -10.46 2.15
C ARG A 259 -3.34 -11.65 1.19
N ASN A 260 -2.91 -11.46 -0.05
CA ASN A 260 -2.82 -12.55 -1.02
C ASN A 260 -1.79 -13.61 -0.63
N GLU A 261 -0.60 -13.26 -0.14
CA GLU A 261 0.41 -14.25 0.29
C GLU A 261 -0.07 -15.10 1.47
N ILE A 262 -0.76 -14.49 2.43
CA ILE A 262 -1.39 -15.22 3.55
C ILE A 262 -2.47 -16.17 3.01
N ASN A 263 -3.24 -15.72 2.01
CA ASN A 263 -4.29 -16.50 1.36
C ASN A 263 -5.35 -17.06 2.33
N ASP A 264 -5.58 -16.31 3.41
CA ASP A 264 -6.55 -16.60 4.45
C ASP A 264 -6.98 -15.26 5.05
N ASP A 265 -8.21 -14.85 4.72
CA ASP A 265 -8.75 -13.56 5.17
C ASP A 265 -8.96 -13.52 6.68
N GLU A 266 -9.39 -14.63 7.29
CA GLU A 266 -9.60 -14.70 8.74
C GLU A 266 -8.27 -14.48 9.45
N LEU A 267 -7.22 -15.16 8.98
CA LEU A 267 -5.87 -15.01 9.52
C LEU A 267 -5.27 -13.62 9.25
N PHE A 268 -5.50 -13.02 8.07
CA PHE A 268 -5.06 -11.65 7.78
C PHE A 268 -5.69 -10.64 8.73
N TYR A 269 -7.00 -10.72 8.97
CA TYR A 269 -7.68 -9.82 9.91
C TYR A 269 -7.31 -10.12 11.37
N GLU A 270 -6.99 -11.37 11.73
CA GLU A 270 -6.42 -11.71 13.04
C GLU A 270 -5.04 -11.06 13.28
N VAL A 271 -4.19 -10.98 12.25
CA VAL A 271 -2.91 -10.23 12.32
C VAL A 271 -3.17 -8.75 12.62
N LEU A 272 -4.11 -8.12 11.89
CA LEU A 272 -4.43 -6.70 12.11
C LEU A 272 -5.00 -6.47 13.50
N ASN A 273 -5.87 -7.35 13.97
CA ASN A 273 -6.42 -7.30 15.32
C ASN A 273 -5.33 -7.41 16.39
N THR A 274 -4.49 -8.43 16.29
CA THR A 274 -3.37 -8.66 17.23
C THR A 274 -2.42 -7.48 17.23
N TYR A 275 -2.14 -6.88 16.06
CA TYR A 275 -1.30 -5.70 15.95
C TYR A 275 -1.91 -4.48 16.66
N GLN A 276 -3.21 -4.25 16.48
CA GLN A 276 -3.93 -3.15 17.13
C GLN A 276 -3.97 -3.32 18.66
N GLU A 277 -4.16 -4.55 19.16
CA GLU A 277 -4.14 -4.84 20.60
C GLU A 277 -2.74 -4.76 21.20
N PHE A 278 -1.72 -5.30 20.52
CA PHE A 278 -0.35 -5.35 21.05
C PHE A 278 0.29 -3.97 21.15
N PHE A 279 0.02 -3.09 20.17
CA PHE A 279 0.57 -1.73 20.12
C PHE A 279 -0.45 -0.64 20.48
N THR A 280 -1.56 -1.00 21.14
CA THR A 280 -2.57 -0.04 21.62
C THR A 280 -1.92 1.14 22.33
N ASP A 281 -2.36 2.35 22.01
CA ASP A 281 -1.87 3.61 22.55
C ASP A 281 -0.35 3.86 22.40
N SER A 282 0.31 3.15 21.49
CA SER A 282 1.77 3.15 21.36
C SER A 282 2.19 3.49 19.93
N THR A 283 3.45 3.21 19.61
CA THR A 283 3.99 3.33 18.27
C THR A 283 4.59 2.03 17.77
N ALA A 284 4.63 1.83 16.46
CA ALA A 284 5.23 0.66 15.84
C ALA A 284 5.99 1.01 14.54
N THR A 285 7.00 0.21 14.22
CA THR A 285 7.74 0.24 12.96
C THR A 285 7.16 -0.74 11.94
N GLY A 286 7.64 -0.70 10.69
CA GLY A 286 7.34 -1.76 9.72
C GLY A 286 7.79 -3.15 10.20
N ASP A 287 8.93 -3.26 10.87
CA ASP A 287 9.45 -4.52 11.40
C ASP A 287 8.64 -5.04 12.60
N ASP A 288 8.05 -4.15 13.41
CA ASP A 288 7.12 -4.53 14.47
C ASP A 288 5.84 -5.15 13.89
N PHE A 289 5.32 -4.60 12.79
CA PHE A 289 4.20 -5.20 12.08
C PHE A 289 4.59 -6.57 11.48
N ARG A 290 5.78 -6.70 10.89
CA ARG A 290 6.31 -7.99 10.42
C ARG A 290 6.38 -9.01 11.55
N MET A 291 6.84 -8.62 12.73
CA MET A 291 6.91 -9.51 13.90
C MET A 291 5.53 -10.07 14.28
N ILE A 292 4.49 -9.23 14.34
CA ILE A 292 3.12 -9.71 14.65
C ILE A 292 2.61 -10.64 13.55
N LEU A 293 2.83 -10.25 12.29
CA LEU A 293 2.48 -11.06 11.14
C LEU A 293 3.10 -12.46 11.21
N GLU A 294 4.42 -12.58 11.41
CA GLU A 294 5.11 -13.87 11.52
C GLU A 294 4.67 -14.67 12.76
N GLN A 295 4.38 -13.99 13.87
CA GLN A 295 3.90 -14.63 15.10
C GLN A 295 2.52 -15.27 14.94
N VAL A 296 1.60 -14.58 14.25
CA VAL A 296 0.21 -15.03 14.10
C VAL A 296 0.08 -16.06 12.98
N THR A 297 0.76 -15.86 11.84
CA THR A 297 0.62 -16.75 10.69
C THR A 297 1.57 -17.94 10.69
N GLU A 298 2.62 -17.91 11.52
CA GLU A 298 3.74 -18.86 11.50
C GLU A 298 4.50 -18.90 10.15
N MET A 299 4.29 -17.92 9.27
CA MET A 299 5.00 -17.77 7.99
C MET A 299 6.20 -16.84 8.12
N ASP A 300 7.24 -17.05 7.31
CA ASP A 300 8.42 -16.16 7.23
C ASP A 300 8.17 -15.03 6.21
N PHE A 301 8.24 -13.78 6.67
CA PHE A 301 8.04 -12.58 5.84
C PHE A 301 9.30 -11.73 5.71
N GLU A 302 10.47 -12.21 6.12
CA GLU A 302 11.73 -11.47 5.96
C GLU A 302 11.97 -11.09 4.50
N GLN A 303 11.85 -12.06 3.59
CA GLN A 303 12.03 -11.82 2.16
C GLN A 303 10.96 -10.86 1.59
N PHE A 304 9.71 -10.97 2.06
CA PHE A 304 8.63 -10.08 1.66
C PHE A 304 8.94 -8.62 2.01
N PHE A 305 9.35 -8.35 3.25
CA PHE A 305 9.70 -7.00 3.68
C PHE A 305 10.97 -6.49 2.99
N ASN A 306 11.97 -7.34 2.80
CA ASN A 306 13.19 -6.97 2.07
C ASN A 306 12.89 -6.49 0.65
N GLN A 307 11.99 -7.13 -0.08
CA GLN A 307 11.68 -6.75 -1.46
C GLN A 307 10.64 -5.63 -1.59
N TRP A 308 9.65 -5.57 -0.70
CA TRP A 308 8.51 -4.65 -0.82
C TRP A 308 8.64 -3.41 0.05
N TYR A 309 8.96 -3.60 1.33
CA TYR A 309 9.09 -2.54 2.32
C TYR A 309 10.40 -1.77 2.12
N TYR A 310 11.55 -2.45 2.19
CA TYR A 310 12.88 -1.86 1.96
C TYR A 310 13.24 -1.72 0.47
N GLY A 311 12.81 -2.69 -0.34
CA GLY A 311 13.15 -2.79 -1.75
C GLY A 311 12.41 -1.82 -2.66
N GLN A 312 12.82 -1.80 -3.92
CA GLN A 312 12.32 -0.87 -4.93
C GLN A 312 11.86 -1.57 -6.21
N GLY A 313 10.89 -0.95 -6.87
CA GLY A 313 10.37 -1.41 -8.15
C GLY A 313 9.30 -2.50 -8.03
N TYR A 314 9.10 -3.22 -9.12
CA TYR A 314 8.06 -4.23 -9.31
C TYR A 314 8.50 -5.28 -10.34
N PRO A 315 7.94 -6.51 -10.29
CA PRO A 315 8.30 -7.59 -11.20
C PRO A 315 7.70 -7.41 -12.60
N ARG A 316 8.37 -7.97 -13.59
CA ARG A 316 7.93 -8.05 -14.98
C ARG A 316 8.08 -9.49 -15.48
N TYR A 317 7.05 -9.99 -16.14
CA TYR A 317 6.96 -11.39 -16.53
C TYR A 317 6.91 -11.58 -18.04
N ASP A 318 7.74 -12.49 -18.54
CA ASP A 318 7.65 -13.07 -19.87
C ASP A 318 7.33 -14.57 -19.71
N ILE A 319 6.20 -15.00 -20.26
CA ILE A 319 5.63 -16.32 -20.02
C ILE A 319 5.53 -17.08 -21.34
N GLU A 320 6.02 -18.32 -21.33
CA GLU A 320 5.75 -19.28 -22.40
C GLU A 320 5.10 -20.53 -21.83
N TYR A 321 4.03 -20.99 -22.45
CA TYR A 321 3.37 -22.23 -22.05
C TYR A 321 3.06 -23.15 -23.22
N TYR A 322 3.01 -24.46 -22.97
CA TYR A 322 2.58 -25.46 -23.93
C TYR A 322 2.04 -26.71 -23.23
N MET A 323 1.25 -27.50 -23.96
CA MET A 323 0.84 -28.84 -23.55
C MET A 323 1.78 -29.88 -24.15
N PHE A 324 2.24 -30.82 -23.34
CA PHE A 324 2.88 -32.05 -23.80
C PHE A 324 2.13 -33.23 -23.21
N GLU A 325 1.46 -34.01 -24.06
CA GLU A 325 0.49 -35.02 -23.63
C GLU A 325 -0.58 -34.39 -22.70
N ASN A 326 -0.63 -34.80 -21.42
CA ASN A 326 -1.53 -34.27 -20.41
C ASN A 326 -0.83 -33.27 -19.45
N THR A 327 0.45 -32.99 -19.65
CA THR A 327 1.20 -32.08 -18.80
C THR A 327 1.18 -30.67 -19.39
N PHE A 328 0.61 -29.72 -18.65
CA PHE A 328 0.79 -28.30 -18.89
C PHE A 328 2.16 -27.86 -18.39
N ASN A 329 2.96 -27.29 -19.28
CA ASN A 329 4.28 -26.76 -19.00
C ASN A 329 4.25 -25.24 -19.15
N MET A 330 4.72 -24.52 -18.14
CA MET A 330 4.83 -23.07 -18.16
C MET A 330 6.20 -22.63 -17.67
N TYR A 331 6.90 -21.87 -18.51
CA TYR A 331 8.16 -21.22 -18.18
C TYR A 331 7.90 -19.74 -17.93
N VAL A 332 8.28 -19.27 -16.74
CA VAL A 332 8.07 -17.90 -16.30
C VAL A 332 9.44 -17.25 -16.09
N THR A 333 9.73 -16.21 -16.88
CA THR A 333 10.91 -15.38 -16.72
C THR A 333 10.54 -14.09 -16.00
N GLN A 334 11.14 -13.85 -14.84
CA GLN A 334 11.00 -12.61 -14.08
C GLN A 334 12.22 -11.69 -14.27
N THR A 335 11.94 -10.47 -14.71
CA THR A 335 12.85 -9.32 -14.64
C THR A 335 12.24 -8.24 -13.75
N THR A 336 13.00 -7.20 -13.38
CA THR A 336 12.51 -6.18 -12.46
C THR A 336 12.71 -4.77 -12.98
N SER A 337 11.88 -3.83 -12.52
CA SER A 337 11.96 -2.43 -12.91
C SER A 337 13.07 -1.65 -12.19
N SER A 338 13.66 -2.18 -11.11
CA SER A 338 14.62 -1.45 -10.27
C SER A 338 15.69 -2.37 -9.65
N ILE A 339 16.31 -1.91 -8.57
CA ILE A 339 17.45 -2.57 -7.91
C ILE A 339 17.09 -3.90 -7.23
N THR A 340 15.82 -4.13 -6.89
CA THR A 340 15.38 -5.43 -6.34
C THR A 340 15.58 -6.50 -7.42
N PRO A 341 16.39 -7.54 -7.18
CA PRO A 341 16.81 -8.50 -8.21
C PRO A 341 15.72 -9.51 -8.58
N LEU A 342 14.86 -9.83 -7.62
CA LEU A 342 13.79 -10.81 -7.70
C LEU A 342 12.72 -10.44 -6.67
N PHE A 343 11.46 -10.55 -7.07
CA PHE A 343 10.32 -10.56 -6.18
C PHE A 343 9.86 -12.01 -6.03
N GLN A 344 10.12 -12.60 -4.87
CA GLN A 344 9.60 -13.92 -4.53
C GLN A 344 8.16 -13.74 -4.06
N MET A 345 7.22 -14.39 -4.74
CA MET A 345 5.79 -14.22 -4.49
C MET A 345 4.99 -15.34 -5.14
N THR A 346 3.81 -15.60 -4.58
CA THR A 346 2.79 -16.46 -5.16
C THR A 346 1.97 -15.67 -6.17
N MET A 347 1.87 -16.19 -7.40
CA MET A 347 1.06 -15.61 -8.47
C MET A 347 -0.13 -16.52 -8.78
N GLU A 348 -1.28 -15.90 -9.04
CA GLU A 348 -2.44 -16.60 -9.59
C GLU A 348 -2.39 -16.63 -11.11
N TYR A 349 -2.69 -17.80 -11.68
CA TYR A 349 -2.82 -17.99 -13.12
C TYR A 349 -4.17 -18.64 -13.42
N LYS A 350 -5.02 -17.92 -14.14
CA LYS A 350 -6.26 -18.46 -14.68
C LYS A 350 -5.95 -19.19 -15.98
N LEU A 351 -6.23 -20.49 -16.01
CA LEU A 351 -6.08 -21.38 -17.14
C LEU A 351 -7.45 -21.59 -17.81
N THR A 352 -7.57 -21.23 -19.08
CA THR A 352 -8.77 -21.48 -19.88
C THR A 352 -8.59 -22.75 -20.70
N PHE A 353 -9.55 -23.67 -20.63
CA PHE A 353 -9.52 -24.94 -21.33
C PHE A 353 -10.23 -24.89 -22.68
N SER A 354 -9.95 -25.88 -23.55
CA SER A 354 -10.51 -25.98 -24.91
C SER A 354 -12.05 -26.08 -24.96
N ASP A 355 -12.71 -26.45 -23.86
CA ASP A 355 -14.17 -26.51 -23.74
C ASP A 355 -14.79 -25.21 -23.17
N ASN A 356 -13.98 -24.16 -22.99
CA ASN A 356 -14.30 -22.88 -22.34
C ASN A 356 -14.56 -22.94 -20.83
N SER A 357 -14.33 -24.08 -20.17
CA SER A 357 -14.19 -24.08 -18.71
C SER A 357 -12.84 -23.48 -18.31
N ASP A 358 -12.70 -23.07 -17.05
CA ASP A 358 -11.46 -22.52 -16.53
C ASP A 358 -11.13 -23.07 -15.13
N THR A 359 -9.91 -22.81 -14.68
CA THR A 359 -9.44 -23.04 -13.31
C THR A 359 -8.36 -22.01 -12.98
N THR A 360 -8.18 -21.69 -11.70
CA THR A 360 -7.09 -20.84 -11.22
C THR A 360 -6.10 -21.70 -10.45
N VAL A 361 -4.81 -21.55 -10.77
CA VAL A 361 -3.71 -22.19 -10.06
C VAL A 361 -2.84 -21.13 -9.38
N ARG A 362 -2.37 -21.43 -8.17
CA ARG A 362 -1.45 -20.59 -7.40
C ARG A 362 -0.05 -21.19 -7.48
N LEU A 363 0.89 -20.44 -8.03
CA LEU A 363 2.25 -20.93 -8.30
C LEU A 363 3.26 -19.94 -7.71
N PHE A 364 4.21 -20.47 -6.94
CA PHE A 364 5.25 -19.68 -6.27
C PHE A 364 6.45 -19.46 -7.17
N GLN A 365 6.78 -18.19 -7.44
CA GLN A 365 7.96 -17.80 -8.20
C GLN A 365 9.14 -17.60 -7.25
N GLY A 366 9.98 -18.62 -7.08
CA GLY A 366 11.14 -18.58 -6.17
C GLY A 366 12.44 -18.12 -6.83
N SER A 367 12.48 -18.06 -8.16
CA SER A 367 13.67 -17.72 -8.94
C SER A 367 13.33 -16.77 -10.09
N ASN A 368 14.33 -16.17 -10.75
CA ASN A 368 14.08 -15.38 -11.96
C ASN A 368 13.56 -16.22 -13.13
N LEU A 369 13.67 -17.55 -13.05
CA LEU A 369 13.40 -18.48 -14.14
C LEU A 369 12.77 -19.74 -13.58
N GLU A 370 11.45 -19.78 -13.62
CA GLU A 370 10.68 -20.86 -13.01
C GLU A 370 10.04 -21.73 -14.09
N HIS A 371 10.00 -23.04 -13.85
CA HIS A 371 9.26 -23.99 -14.67
C HIS A 371 8.22 -24.69 -13.82
N PHE A 372 6.96 -24.51 -14.21
CA PHE A 372 5.83 -25.19 -13.61
C PHE A 372 5.34 -26.28 -14.56
N ALA A 373 5.13 -27.48 -14.01
CA ALA A 373 4.55 -28.61 -14.71
C ALA A 373 3.34 -29.12 -13.93
N LEU A 374 2.17 -29.14 -14.56
CA LEU A 374 0.90 -29.54 -13.95
C LEU A 374 0.25 -30.62 -14.80
N GLU A 375 -0.17 -31.72 -14.18
CA GLU A 375 -0.97 -32.75 -14.84
C GLU A 375 -2.42 -32.27 -14.95
N LEU A 376 -2.92 -32.11 -16.17
CA LEU A 376 -4.26 -31.61 -16.46
C LEU A 376 -5.00 -32.57 -17.40
N GLU A 377 -6.28 -32.83 -17.10
CA GLU A 377 -7.12 -33.69 -17.94
C GLU A 377 -7.57 -33.01 -19.25
N LYS A 378 -7.41 -31.68 -19.33
CA LYS A 378 -7.92 -30.84 -20.43
C LYS A 378 -6.80 -30.03 -21.06
N GLN A 379 -6.94 -29.78 -22.37
CA GLN A 379 -6.03 -28.92 -23.11
C GLN A 379 -6.23 -27.45 -22.72
N VAL A 380 -5.15 -26.79 -22.31
CA VAL A 380 -5.14 -25.36 -21.99
C VAL A 380 -4.98 -24.55 -23.29
N VAL A 381 -5.89 -23.60 -23.51
CA VAL A 381 -5.91 -22.70 -24.67
C VAL A 381 -5.64 -21.25 -24.31
N GLY A 382 -5.66 -20.89 -23.03
CA GLY A 382 -5.38 -19.53 -22.57
C GLY A 382 -4.78 -19.51 -21.17
N VAL A 383 -3.94 -18.52 -20.92
CA VAL A 383 -3.38 -18.19 -19.61
C VAL A 383 -3.60 -16.71 -19.36
N GLN A 384 -4.17 -16.38 -18.22
CA GLN A 384 -4.27 -15.01 -17.69
C GLN A 384 -3.53 -14.97 -16.36
N VAL A 385 -2.67 -13.97 -16.20
CA VAL A 385 -1.94 -13.70 -14.95
C VAL A 385 -2.80 -12.81 -14.07
N ASP A 386 -2.81 -13.12 -12.76
CA ASP A 386 -3.43 -12.34 -11.70
C ASP A 386 -4.83 -11.81 -12.07
N PRO A 387 -5.81 -12.70 -12.30
CA PRO A 387 -7.11 -12.33 -12.85
C PRO A 387 -7.88 -11.32 -11.99
N ASP A 388 -7.60 -11.27 -10.69
CA ASP A 388 -8.29 -10.43 -9.72
C ASP A 388 -7.46 -9.23 -9.22
N ASN A 389 -6.24 -9.03 -9.77
CA ASN A 389 -5.33 -7.92 -9.46
C ASN A 389 -4.85 -7.89 -8.01
N TRP A 390 -4.50 -9.05 -7.45
CA TRP A 390 -3.92 -9.17 -6.11
C TRP A 390 -2.53 -8.53 -6.01
N THR A 391 -1.85 -8.38 -7.13
CA THR A 391 -0.44 -8.01 -7.21
C THR A 391 -0.20 -6.88 -8.20
N PHE A 392 1.01 -6.30 -8.16
CA PHE A 392 1.39 -5.21 -9.06
C PHE A 392 2.63 -5.55 -9.86
N GLU A 393 2.40 -6.26 -10.93
CA GLU A 393 3.37 -6.74 -11.90
C GLU A 393 3.11 -6.17 -13.30
N ARG A 394 4.08 -6.35 -14.20
CA ARG A 394 3.84 -6.15 -15.63
C ARG A 394 4.07 -7.42 -16.41
N VAL A 395 3.03 -7.91 -17.07
CA VAL A 395 3.17 -8.98 -18.06
C VAL A 395 3.62 -8.38 -19.40
N ASN A 396 4.86 -8.68 -19.79
CA ASN A 396 5.42 -8.23 -21.06
C ASN A 396 4.92 -9.09 -22.23
N SER A 397 4.86 -10.40 -22.03
CA SER A 397 4.40 -11.36 -23.04
C SER A 397 3.86 -12.64 -22.43
N ILE A 398 2.85 -13.21 -23.11
CA ILE A 398 2.38 -14.58 -22.90
C ILE A 398 2.32 -15.22 -24.28
N VAL A 399 3.08 -16.29 -24.50
CA VAL A 399 3.15 -16.97 -25.79
C VAL A 399 2.92 -18.47 -25.66
N VAL A 400 2.29 -19.05 -26.68
CA VAL A 400 2.17 -20.51 -26.80
C VAL A 400 3.45 -21.04 -27.43
N GLY A 401 4.20 -21.84 -26.67
CA GLY A 401 5.42 -22.50 -27.13
C GLY A 401 5.12 -23.72 -28.01
N THR A 402 6.14 -24.17 -28.74
CA THR A 402 6.14 -25.51 -29.34
C THR A 402 7.02 -26.41 -28.48
N ASN A 403 6.63 -27.68 -28.34
CA ASN A 403 7.38 -28.71 -27.60
C ASN A 403 8.75 -28.97 -28.26
N SER A 404 9.66 -28.02 -28.10
CA SER A 404 11.05 -28.15 -28.44
C SER A 404 11.76 -28.52 -27.15
N GLU A 405 12.07 -29.80 -27.04
CA GLU A 405 13.01 -30.33 -26.07
C GLU A 405 14.20 -29.37 -25.98
N LEU A 406 14.49 -28.88 -24.77
CA LEU A 406 15.64 -28.05 -24.41
C LEU A 406 15.51 -26.54 -24.70
N LYS A 407 14.65 -25.84 -23.95
CA LYS A 407 15.06 -24.50 -23.49
C LYS A 407 16.16 -24.67 -22.44
N SER A 408 17.39 -24.61 -22.95
CA SER A 408 18.64 -25.02 -22.30
C SER A 408 18.95 -24.42 -20.92
N GLU A 409 19.84 -25.13 -20.21
CA GLU A 409 20.59 -24.82 -18.98
C GLU A 409 21.31 -23.44 -18.95
N ASN A 410 21.15 -22.59 -19.98
CA ASN A 410 21.90 -21.34 -20.14
C ASN A 410 21.04 -20.06 -20.18
N TYR A 411 20.01 -20.03 -19.36
CA TYR A 411 19.06 -18.92 -19.29
C TYR A 411 19.54 -17.83 -18.30
N PHE A 412 19.35 -16.56 -18.65
CA PHE A 412 19.76 -15.40 -17.86
C PHE A 412 18.59 -14.42 -17.64
N SER A 413 18.65 -13.61 -16.60
CA SER A 413 17.83 -12.41 -16.41
C SER A 413 18.72 -11.17 -16.46
N ALA A 414 18.18 -10.08 -17.02
CA ALA A 414 18.85 -8.78 -16.99
C ALA A 414 17.97 -7.67 -16.42
N TYR A 415 18.49 -6.94 -15.43
CA TYR A 415 17.78 -5.90 -14.67
C TYR A 415 18.73 -4.78 -14.19
N PRO A 416 18.23 -3.58 -13.85
CA PRO A 416 16.85 -3.13 -14.04
C PRO A 416 16.51 -2.99 -15.53
N ASN A 417 15.23 -3.13 -15.88
CA ASN A 417 14.71 -2.82 -17.21
C ASN A 417 13.44 -1.94 -17.07
N PRO A 418 13.48 -0.64 -17.42
CA PRO A 418 14.58 0.08 -18.09
C PRO A 418 15.85 0.24 -17.24
N VAL A 419 17.02 0.22 -17.90
CA VAL A 419 18.34 0.40 -17.28
C VAL A 419 18.78 1.86 -17.34
N SER A 420 19.32 2.38 -16.24
CA SER A 420 20.08 3.66 -16.28
C SER A 420 21.54 3.38 -16.63
N ASP A 421 22.38 3.11 -15.64
CA ASP A 421 23.83 3.10 -15.86
C ASP A 421 24.45 1.70 -15.84
N VAL A 422 23.94 0.81 -14.99
CA VAL A 422 24.49 -0.54 -14.85
C VAL A 422 23.37 -1.54 -15.06
N LEU A 423 23.59 -2.46 -16.01
CA LEU A 423 22.74 -3.62 -16.21
C LEU A 423 23.37 -4.82 -15.50
N ASN A 424 22.65 -5.42 -14.57
CA ASN A 424 23.02 -6.71 -13.99
C ASN A 424 22.53 -7.82 -14.91
N ILE A 425 23.35 -8.85 -15.12
CA ILE A 425 23.06 -10.06 -15.89
C ILE A 425 23.29 -11.23 -14.95
N VAL A 426 22.21 -11.92 -14.58
CA VAL A 426 22.23 -13.00 -13.60
C VAL A 426 21.81 -14.31 -14.25
N PHE A 427 22.58 -15.37 -14.02
CA PHE A 427 22.25 -16.71 -14.49
C PHE A 427 21.55 -17.54 -13.41
N ALA A 428 20.65 -18.43 -13.82
CA ALA A 428 19.97 -19.34 -12.89
C ALA A 428 20.92 -20.38 -12.25
N GLN A 429 22.01 -20.74 -12.93
CA GLN A 429 22.99 -21.74 -12.49
C GLN A 429 24.40 -21.34 -12.92
N GLU A 430 25.44 -21.96 -12.36
CA GLU A 430 26.82 -21.78 -12.85
C GLU A 430 26.89 -22.16 -14.34
N GLN A 431 27.23 -21.20 -15.19
CA GLN A 431 27.27 -21.39 -16.63
C GLN A 431 28.66 -21.79 -17.16
N GLN A 432 28.65 -22.45 -18.31
CA GLN A 432 29.80 -22.50 -19.22
C GLN A 432 30.15 -21.09 -19.72
N GLN A 433 31.39 -20.87 -20.20
CA GLN A 433 31.82 -19.58 -20.74
C GLN A 433 30.82 -19.04 -21.78
N SER A 434 30.14 -17.95 -21.43
CA SER A 434 29.17 -17.27 -22.28
C SER A 434 29.69 -15.90 -22.68
N THR A 435 29.16 -15.35 -23.77
CA THR A 435 29.46 -13.97 -24.20
C THR A 435 28.16 -13.17 -24.26
N ALA A 436 28.13 -12.02 -23.60
CA ALA A 436 27.09 -11.01 -23.76
C ALA A 436 27.47 -10.07 -24.90
N VAL A 437 26.56 -9.90 -25.87
CA VAL A 437 26.67 -8.96 -26.98
C VAL A 437 25.48 -8.02 -26.96
N LEU A 438 25.72 -6.74 -26.74
CA LEU A 438 24.69 -5.70 -26.75
C LEU A 438 24.62 -5.06 -28.14
N ARG A 439 23.41 -4.99 -28.71
CA ARG A 439 23.13 -4.37 -29.99
C ARG A 439 22.10 -3.24 -29.89
N ASN A 440 22.18 -2.25 -30.77
CA ASN A 440 21.09 -1.27 -30.96
C ASN A 440 20.00 -1.82 -31.91
N SER A 441 18.94 -1.03 -32.14
CA SER A 441 17.84 -1.38 -33.05
C SER A 441 18.25 -1.55 -34.52
N ALA A 442 19.40 -1.02 -34.93
CA ALA A 442 19.98 -1.24 -36.26
C ALA A 442 20.87 -2.50 -36.33
N GLY A 443 20.99 -3.26 -35.23
CA GLY A 443 21.80 -4.47 -35.14
C GLY A 443 23.31 -4.23 -34.93
N GLN A 444 23.74 -2.98 -34.74
CA GLN A 444 25.16 -2.66 -34.51
C GLN A 444 25.57 -3.10 -33.11
N ILE A 445 26.70 -3.79 -33.01
CA ILE A 445 27.29 -4.22 -31.73
C ILE A 445 27.90 -3.01 -31.03
N LEU A 446 27.47 -2.75 -29.80
CA LEU A 446 27.93 -1.65 -28.96
C LEU A 446 28.87 -2.10 -27.84
N ARG A 447 28.62 -3.30 -27.32
CA ARG A 447 29.41 -3.96 -26.28
C ARG A 447 29.48 -5.45 -26.55
N SER A 448 30.61 -6.06 -26.18
CA SER A 448 30.79 -7.50 -26.13
C SER A 448 31.66 -7.82 -24.91
N GLN A 449 31.20 -8.69 -24.02
CA GLN A 449 31.97 -9.09 -22.84
C GLN A 449 31.79 -10.59 -22.53
N PRO A 450 32.86 -11.27 -22.09
CA PRO A 450 32.72 -12.61 -21.54
C PRO A 450 31.97 -12.56 -20.20
N LEU A 451 31.12 -13.56 -19.95
CA LEU A 451 30.39 -13.75 -18.71
C LEU A 451 30.92 -15.02 -18.05
N ASN A 452 31.57 -14.86 -16.89
CA ASN A 452 32.35 -15.92 -16.24
C ASN A 452 31.87 -16.23 -14.81
N SER A 453 30.75 -15.64 -14.40
CA SER A 453 30.21 -15.78 -13.05
C SER A 453 28.68 -15.81 -13.08
N ILE A 454 28.04 -16.17 -11.98
CA ILE A 454 26.58 -16.12 -11.84
C ILE A 454 26.08 -14.68 -11.97
N ASN A 455 26.79 -13.72 -11.37
CA ASN A 455 26.41 -12.31 -11.32
C ASN A 455 27.39 -11.46 -12.14
N ASN A 456 26.95 -10.93 -13.27
CA ASN A 456 27.77 -10.09 -14.13
C ASN A 456 27.15 -8.70 -14.26
N GLN A 457 27.96 -7.71 -14.60
CA GLN A 457 27.50 -6.35 -14.83
C GLN A 457 27.96 -5.86 -16.20
N LEU A 458 27.12 -5.05 -16.84
CA LEU A 458 27.41 -4.37 -18.09
C LEU A 458 27.17 -2.87 -17.90
N ASP A 459 28.21 -2.08 -18.13
CA ASP A 459 28.13 -0.61 -18.10
C ASP A 459 27.38 -0.09 -19.34
N MET A 460 26.29 0.61 -19.07
CA MET A 460 25.38 1.25 -20.01
C MET A 460 25.49 2.77 -19.94
N SER A 461 26.26 3.35 -19.02
CA SER A 461 26.23 4.78 -18.63
C SER A 461 26.42 5.75 -19.81
N ASP A 462 27.30 5.41 -20.75
CA ASP A 462 27.64 6.23 -21.92
C ASP A 462 26.69 6.05 -23.12
N LEU A 463 25.77 5.10 -23.05
CA LEU A 463 24.82 4.83 -24.14
C LEU A 463 23.60 5.78 -24.08
N PRO A 464 23.10 6.27 -25.23
CA PRO A 464 21.94 7.14 -25.26
C PRO A 464 20.66 6.39 -24.86
N LYS A 465 19.59 7.13 -24.52
CA LYS A 465 18.27 6.53 -24.31
C LYS A 465 17.76 5.86 -25.58
N GLY A 466 17.17 4.67 -25.48
CA GLY A 466 16.73 3.90 -26.63
C GLY A 466 16.47 2.41 -26.34
N MET A 467 16.11 1.68 -27.40
CA MET A 467 15.94 0.22 -27.33
C MET A 467 17.23 -0.49 -27.70
N TYR A 468 17.57 -1.50 -26.90
CA TYR A 468 18.74 -2.35 -27.07
C TYR A 468 18.34 -3.83 -27.04
N PHE A 469 19.20 -4.68 -27.59
CA PHE A 469 19.04 -6.13 -27.57
C PHE A 469 20.31 -6.73 -26.99
N LEU A 470 20.18 -7.34 -25.81
CA LEU A 470 21.25 -8.10 -25.18
C LEU A 470 21.13 -9.55 -25.62
N THR A 471 22.09 -10.02 -26.41
CA THR A 471 22.21 -11.43 -26.74
C THR A 471 23.26 -12.07 -25.84
N VAL A 472 22.89 -13.10 -25.09
CA VAL A 472 23.85 -13.95 -24.38
C VAL A 472 23.91 -15.29 -25.08
N SER A 473 25.12 -15.70 -25.46
CA SER A 473 25.33 -16.95 -26.21
C SER A 473 26.56 -17.71 -25.71
N ASN A 474 26.47 -19.03 -25.78
CA ASN A 474 27.60 -19.96 -25.67
C ASN A 474 27.69 -20.84 -26.92
N ASP A 475 28.53 -21.88 -26.89
CA ASP A 475 28.75 -22.78 -28.04
C ASP A 475 27.50 -23.52 -28.54
N ARG A 476 26.42 -23.57 -27.74
CA ARG A 476 25.21 -24.33 -28.04
C ARG A 476 23.95 -23.49 -28.15
N ASN A 477 23.85 -22.40 -27.40
CA ASN A 477 22.60 -21.66 -27.21
C ASN A 477 22.81 -20.15 -27.34
N SER A 478 21.75 -19.44 -27.73
CA SER A 478 21.75 -17.98 -27.84
C SER A 478 20.38 -17.44 -27.43
N TYR A 479 20.36 -16.56 -26.42
CA TYR A 479 19.16 -15.93 -25.89
C TYR A 479 19.24 -14.43 -26.09
N THR A 480 18.17 -13.79 -26.53
CA THR A 480 18.12 -12.34 -26.71
C THR A 480 17.02 -11.73 -25.87
N GLN A 481 17.39 -10.78 -25.01
CA GLN A 481 16.47 -9.99 -24.22
C GLN A 481 16.42 -8.56 -24.75
N LYS A 482 15.20 -8.02 -24.88
CA LYS A 482 14.98 -6.61 -25.21
C LYS A 482 15.18 -5.76 -23.95
N LEU A 483 15.95 -4.68 -24.08
CA LEU A 483 16.24 -3.73 -23.02
C LEU A 483 15.84 -2.32 -23.45
N VAL A 484 15.45 -1.52 -22.47
CA VAL A 484 15.17 -0.08 -22.64
C VAL A 484 16.12 0.71 -21.75
N LYS A 485 16.71 1.80 -22.26
CA LYS A 485 17.41 2.82 -21.47
C LYS A 485 16.76 4.18 -21.64
#